data_AF-A0A3B1DV85-F1
#
_entry.id   AF-A0A3B1DV85-F1
#
_cell.length_a   1.000
_cell.length_b   1.000
_cell.length_c   1.000
_cell.angle_alpha   90.00
_cell.angle_beta   90.00
_cell.angle_gamma   90.00
#
_symmetry.space_group_name_H-M   'P 1'
#
loop_
_entity.id
_entity.type
_entity.pdbx_description
1 polymer ?
#
loop_
_entity_poly.entity_id
_entity_poly.type
_entity_poly.pdbx_seq_one_letter_code
_entity_poly.pdbx_strand_id
1 'polypeptide(L)'
;MSIPMTTEQILDREYLEIRAKILQIAASFDRLDRGKGGLPEDNRWELLQQGLQTLLKDAPEKAERIQMIFSLPFDEKWKETLGV
;
A
#
# COMPACT_ATOMS: atom_id res chain seq x y z
N MET A 1 -24.45 1.82 -22.10
CA MET A 1 -24.49 1.93 -20.61
C MET A 1 -24.06 0.58 -20.07
N SER A 2 -22.91 0.50 -19.40
CA SER A 2 -22.52 -0.74 -18.71
C SER A 2 -23.37 -0.88 -17.45
N ILE A 3 -23.97 -2.04 -17.23
CA ILE A 3 -24.67 -2.33 -15.98
C ILE A 3 -23.59 -2.45 -14.90
N PRO A 4 -23.63 -1.66 -13.81
CA PRO A 4 -22.66 -1.79 -12.73
C PRO A 4 -22.74 -3.20 -12.14
N MET A 5 -21.57 -3.82 -11.94
CA MET A 5 -21.45 -5.16 -11.37
C MET A 5 -22.00 -5.18 -9.93
N THR A 6 -22.58 -6.31 -9.52
CA THR A 6 -22.93 -6.52 -8.10
C THR A 6 -21.68 -6.74 -7.25
N THR A 7 -21.82 -6.64 -5.93
CA THR A 7 -20.71 -6.88 -5.00
C THR A 7 -20.15 -8.29 -5.14
N GLU A 8 -21.02 -9.29 -5.31
CA GLU A 8 -20.64 -10.70 -5.49
C GLU A 8 -19.85 -10.89 -6.79
N GLN A 9 -20.27 -10.26 -7.88
CA GLN A 9 -19.56 -10.33 -9.15
C GLN A 9 -18.17 -9.68 -9.08
N ILE A 10 -18.05 -8.58 -8.33
CA ILE A 10 -16.75 -7.94 -8.08
C ILE A 10 -15.89 -8.86 -7.22
N LEU A 11 -16.46 -9.44 -6.15
CA LEU A 11 -15.73 -10.36 -5.28
C LEU A 11 -15.20 -11.57 -6.06
N ASP A 12 -16.03 -12.22 -6.87
CA ASP A 12 -15.62 -13.37 -7.68
C ASP A 12 -14.48 -13.02 -8.64
N ARG A 13 -14.52 -11.82 -9.24
CA ARG A 13 -13.46 -11.33 -10.13
C ARG A 13 -12.16 -11.05 -9.40
N GLU A 14 -12.22 -10.43 -8.22
CA GLU A 14 -11.04 -9.91 -7.52
C GLU A 14 -10.44 -10.90 -6.50
N TYR A 15 -11.20 -11.90 -6.04
CA TYR A 15 -10.84 -12.70 -4.88
C TYR A 15 -9.46 -13.37 -4.99
N LEU A 16 -9.18 -14.04 -6.11
CA LEU A 16 -7.91 -14.74 -6.30
C LEU A 16 -6.72 -13.77 -6.40
N GLU A 17 -6.91 -12.62 -7.05
CA GLU A 17 -5.89 -11.58 -7.18
C GLU A 17 -5.58 -10.92 -5.83
N ILE A 18 -6.61 -10.55 -5.08
CA ILE A 18 -6.46 -10.00 -3.72
C ILE A 18 -5.73 -11.03 -2.84
N ARG A 19 -6.16 -12.30 -2.86
CA ARG A 19 -5.51 -13.37 -2.10
C ARG A 19 -4.04 -13.52 -2.46
N ALA A 20 -3.69 -13.51 -3.74
CA ALA A 20 -2.30 -13.60 -4.20
C ALA A 20 -1.47 -12.42 -3.68
N LYS A 21 -2.00 -11.19 -3.76
CA LYS A 21 -1.33 -9.98 -3.24
C LYS A 21 -1.11 -10.03 -1.73
N ILE A 22 -2.09 -10.52 -0.96
CA ILE A 22 -1.96 -10.70 0.50
C ILE A 22 -0.80 -11.67 0.81
N LEU A 23 -0.73 -12.81 0.13
CA LEU A 23 0.35 -13.79 0.31
C LEU A 23 1.71 -13.20 -0.09
N GLN A 24 1.78 -12.45 -1.18
CA GLN A 24 3.00 -11.81 -1.64
C GLN A 24 3.54 -10.79 -0.63
N ILE A 25 2.65 -9.98 -0.04
CA ILE A 25 3.00 -9.02 1.01
C ILE A 25 3.52 -9.77 2.23
N ALA A 26 2.77 -10.76 2.73
CA ALA A 26 3.18 -11.56 3.90
C ALA A 26 4.56 -12.20 3.70
N ALA A 27 4.79 -12.86 2.56
CA ALA A 27 6.08 -13.47 2.25
C ALA A 27 7.23 -12.45 2.14
N SER A 28 6.93 -11.20 1.82
CA SER A 28 7.94 -10.12 1.78
C SER A 28 8.32 -9.67 3.19
N PHE A 29 7.34 -9.57 4.10
CA PHE A 29 7.58 -9.27 5.51
C PHE A 29 8.36 -10.40 6.18
N ASP A 30 8.00 -11.67 5.93
CA ASP A 30 8.76 -12.82 6.42
C ASP A 30 10.25 -12.79 6.01
N ARG A 31 10.56 -12.25 4.82
CA ARG A 31 11.95 -12.10 4.38
C ARG A 31 12.68 -10.97 5.10
N LEU A 32 11.99 -9.86 5.40
CA LEU A 32 12.53 -8.76 6.20
C LEU A 32 12.83 -9.24 7.62
N ASP A 33 11.93 -9.99 8.24
CA ASP A 33 12.10 -10.54 9.59
C ASP A 33 13.25 -11.54 9.69
N ARG A 34 13.54 -12.28 8.61
CA ARG A 34 14.71 -13.16 8.50
C ARG A 34 16.01 -12.43 8.18
N GLY A 35 15.97 -11.14 7.90
CA GLY A 35 17.14 -10.31 7.59
C GLY A 35 18.09 -10.21 8.79
N LYS A 36 19.40 -10.23 8.52
CA LYS A 36 20.42 -10.00 9.55
C LYS A 36 20.69 -8.50 9.69
N GLY A 37 20.96 -8.04 10.92
CA GLY A 37 21.35 -6.65 11.20
C GLY A 37 20.23 -5.72 11.68
N GLY A 38 18.99 -6.23 11.79
CA GLY A 38 17.83 -5.43 12.20
C GLY A 38 17.42 -4.39 11.15
N LEU A 39 16.27 -3.74 11.37
CA LEU A 39 15.86 -2.55 10.64
C LEU A 39 16.30 -1.33 11.46
N PRO A 40 17.47 -0.71 11.20
CA PRO A 40 17.87 0.51 11.89
C PRO A 40 16.91 1.64 11.50
N GLU A 41 16.32 2.35 12.49
CA GLU A 41 15.39 3.51 12.38
C GLU A 41 15.02 3.93 10.94
N ASP A 42 14.35 3.04 10.22
CA ASP A 42 14.05 3.21 8.80
C ASP A 42 12.58 3.58 8.68
N ASN A 43 12.33 4.85 8.36
CA ASN A 43 10.99 5.36 8.18
C ASN A 43 10.17 4.53 7.16
N ARG A 44 10.82 3.86 6.20
CA ARG A 44 10.12 2.98 5.24
C ARG A 44 9.38 1.83 5.93
N TRP A 45 9.93 1.31 7.03
CA TRP A 45 9.25 0.26 7.81
C TRP A 45 7.96 0.77 8.44
N GLU A 46 8.01 1.96 9.05
CA GLU A 46 6.83 2.60 9.63
C GLU A 46 5.77 2.90 8.57
N LEU A 47 6.17 3.41 7.40
CA LEU A 47 5.25 3.67 6.29
C LEU A 47 4.57 2.39 5.78
N LEU A 48 5.31 1.28 5.67
CA LEU A 48 4.73 -0.02 5.30
C LEU A 48 3.70 -0.50 6.33
N GLN A 49 4.00 -0.37 7.63
CA GLN A 49 3.06 -0.72 8.70
C GLN A 49 1.81 0.17 8.68
N GLN A 50 1.97 1.48 8.49
CA GLN A 50 0.86 2.43 8.37
C GLN A 50 -0.02 2.13 7.14
N GLY A 51 0.59 1.75 6.02
CA GLY A 51 -0.13 1.31 4.82
C GLY A 51 -1.03 0.10 5.08
N LEU A 52 -0.51 -0.93 5.75
CA LEU A 52 -1.29 -2.12 6.13
C LEU A 52 -2.42 -1.79 7.10
N GLN A 53 -2.16 -0.99 8.13
CA GLN A 53 -3.19 -0.55 9.07
C GLN A 53 -4.30 0.23 8.37
N THR A 54 -3.94 1.09 7.41
CA THR A 54 -4.90 1.88 6.64
C THR A 54 -5.74 1.00 5.71
N LEU A 55 -5.16 -0.06 5.13
CA LEU A 55 -5.88 -1.03 4.32
C LEU A 55 -6.98 -1.76 5.10
N LEU A 56 -6.74 -2.05 6.39
CA LEU A 56 -7.67 -2.81 7.25
C LEU A 56 -8.79 -1.95 7.88
N LYS A 57 -8.66 -0.62 7.88
CA LYS A 57 -9.69 0.28 8.42
C LYS A 57 -10.95 0.25 7.55
N ASP A 58 -12.12 0.30 8.16
CA ASP A 58 -13.39 0.50 7.44
C ASP A 58 -13.56 1.97 7.04
N ALA A 59 -12.84 2.37 5.99
CA ALA A 59 -12.91 3.70 5.40
C ALA A 59 -12.99 3.62 3.86
N PRO A 60 -13.70 4.55 3.21
CA PRO A 60 -13.67 4.67 1.75
C PRO A 60 -12.28 5.14 1.28
N GLU A 61 -12.05 5.06 -0.04
CA GLU A 61 -10.86 5.63 -0.71
C GLU A 61 -9.52 5.08 -0.19
N LYS A 62 -9.48 3.79 0.18
CA LYS A 62 -8.27 3.17 0.76
C LYS A 62 -7.04 3.35 -0.12
N ALA A 63 -7.18 3.26 -1.44
CA ALA A 63 -6.08 3.41 -2.38
C ALA A 63 -5.47 4.82 -2.31
N GLU A 64 -6.29 5.87 -2.33
CA GLU A 64 -5.84 7.26 -2.20
C GLU A 64 -5.17 7.51 -0.84
N ARG A 65 -5.80 7.02 0.24
CA ARG A 65 -5.26 7.16 1.59
C ARG A 65 -3.89 6.50 1.72
N ILE A 66 -3.73 5.29 1.18
CA ILE A 66 -2.45 4.57 1.18
C ILE A 66 -1.43 5.29 0.29
N GLN A 67 -1.84 5.78 -0.88
CA GLN A 67 -0.96 6.57 -1.76
C GLN A 67 -0.38 7.78 -1.02
N MET A 68 -1.22 8.50 -0.26
CA MET A 68 -0.78 9.68 0.46
C MET A 68 0.21 9.39 1.60
N ILE A 69 0.21 8.17 2.16
CA ILE A 69 1.24 7.74 3.14
C ILE A 69 2.63 7.70 2.47
N PHE A 70 2.70 7.31 1.20
CA PHE A 70 3.97 7.20 0.46
C PHE A 70 4.33 8.44 -0.36
N SER A 71 3.46 9.46 -0.38
CA SER A 71 3.69 10.71 -1.12
C SER A 71 4.56 11.68 -0.33
N LEU A 72 5.40 12.43 -1.04
CA LEU A 72 6.02 13.62 -0.48
C LEU A 72 4.99 14.76 -0.37
N PRO A 73 5.15 15.69 0.59
CA PRO A 73 4.44 16.95 0.56
C PRO A 73 4.68 17.66 -0.77
N PHE A 74 3.65 18.31 -1.29
CA PHE A 74 3.83 19.14 -2.47
C PHE A 74 4.79 20.29 -2.16
N ASP A 75 5.81 20.45 -3.01
CA ASP A 75 6.76 21.56 -2.97
C ASP A 75 6.62 22.33 -4.29
N GLU A 76 6.27 23.62 -4.24
CA GLU A 76 6.19 24.47 -5.44
C GLU A 76 7.53 24.58 -6.17
N LYS A 77 8.64 24.38 -5.46
CA LYS A 77 10.01 24.41 -5.98
C LYS A 77 10.58 23.00 -6.19
N TRP A 78 9.73 21.98 -6.35
CA TRP A 78 10.18 20.59 -6.45
C TRP A 78 11.20 20.37 -7.57
N LYS A 79 11.14 21.14 -8.66
CA LYS A 79 12.10 21.04 -9.77
C LYS A 79 13.50 21.48 -9.35
N GLU A 80 13.58 22.60 -8.65
CA GLU A 80 14.83 23.08 -8.07
C GLU A 80 15.33 22.15 -6.95
N THR A 81 14.44 21.70 -6.07
CA THR A 81 14.75 20.80 -4.95
C THR A 81 15.24 19.43 -5.44
N LEU A 82 14.68 18.90 -6.53
CA LEU A 82 15.03 17.59 -7.09
C LEU A 82 16.03 17.65 -8.25
N GLY A 83 16.40 18.86 -8.71
CA GLY A 83 17.39 19.06 -9.77
C GLY A 83 16.95 18.61 -11.16
N VAL A 84 15.68 18.82 -11.53
CA VAL A 84 15.06 18.39 -12.79
C VAL A 84 14.64 19.57 -13.66
#